data_AF-A0A9Q1H1L0-F1
#
_entry.id   AF-A0A9Q1H1L0-F1
#
_cell.length_a   1.000
_cell.length_b   1.000
_cell.length_c   1.000
_cell.angle_alpha   90.00
_cell.angle_beta   90.00
_cell.angle_gamma   90.00
#
_symmetry.space_group_name_H-M   'P 1'
#
loop_
_entity.id
_entity.type
_entity.pdbx_description
1 polymer ?
#
loop_
_entity_poly.entity_id
_entity_poly.type
_entity_poly.pdbx_seq_one_letter_code
_entity_poly.pdbx_strand_id
1 'polypeptide(L)'
;MKEHLEAMEEVTIKEYRETEKKLNALSNIWCNVWGAEERVRYNLCTNNNDIPPLYGLRKDHKESKDEIGGPPLRPICGAVTSCNRALAYFLCQCIRPLISSAPESCDSTEDLLARIFELNGEKKEIIIGSMDVKALYPSIDIDLATEKTCELLEMSDIKFEGVNPIELGLFLKVIELESNIVLPSIFTPFCPTRTSNRGRKPTLVGNISKPNEKIRWSNWEKPKHIPNYITLRKMVIFSLKYTMKYVLNNHICQYDNQLFKQKEGGAIGVSLAGDVAQTFMIWWDREFKEQLDQRGIKCLLYSRYVDDILTAVQKTKYKGPENNALVEFQELMDIANSIHTSIQVTLETPGCNADGRMPILDLKIWPENKCIDGETYTVIHHTHYSKPMANKQVLSSHTALDYKTKIVILANDLFRIMRNVSLDLPETERILPIQVYMLRLQISGYSKTERFKIYTRAKARFDNVVAEYQKGKAPLYRPNFGNSLKGLKTSLVRNMTGFVKVMIKLRL
;
A
#
# COMPACT_ATOMS: atom_id res chain seq x y z
N MET A 1 3.59 17.08 18.73
CA MET A 1 3.98 17.71 17.45
C MET A 1 5.44 18.10 17.42
N LYS A 2 5.99 18.73 18.47
CA LYS A 2 7.41 19.15 18.54
C LYS A 2 8.41 18.09 18.07
N GLU A 3 8.37 16.88 18.62
CA GLU A 3 9.25 15.76 18.22
C GLU A 3 9.19 15.44 16.72
N HIS A 4 8.01 15.56 16.10
CA HIS A 4 7.86 15.32 14.66
C HIS A 4 8.42 16.46 13.80
N LEU A 5 8.36 17.71 14.30
CA LEU A 5 8.94 18.86 13.60
C LEU A 5 10.47 18.85 13.64
N GLU A 6 11.09 18.27 14.68
CA GLU A 6 12.56 18.11 14.77
C GLU A 6 13.12 17.21 13.64
N ALA A 7 12.32 16.23 13.20
CA ALA A 7 12.61 15.37 12.05
C ALA A 7 12.34 16.03 10.68
N MET A 8 11.89 17.28 10.67
CA MET A 8 11.65 18.07 9.46
C MET A 8 12.65 19.22 9.35
N GLU A 9 12.80 19.75 8.15
CA GLU A 9 13.51 21.00 7.90
C GLU A 9 12.52 22.11 7.55
N GLU A 10 12.75 23.30 8.10
CA GLU A 10 11.97 24.49 7.76
C GLU A 10 12.36 24.95 6.35
N VAL A 11 11.36 25.31 5.55
CA VAL A 11 11.56 25.77 4.17
C VAL A 11 10.89 27.12 3.95
N THR A 12 11.45 27.90 3.04
CA THR A 12 10.91 29.21 2.67
C THR A 12 9.79 29.09 1.65
N ILE A 13 8.93 30.11 1.58
CA ILE A 13 7.91 30.22 0.53
C ILE A 13 8.53 30.25 -0.89
N LYS A 14 9.76 30.75 -1.00
CA LYS A 14 10.50 30.77 -2.27
C LYS A 14 10.83 29.34 -2.71
N GLU A 15 11.36 28.52 -1.81
CA GLU A 15 11.68 27.10 -2.07
C GLU A 15 10.42 26.29 -2.38
N TYR A 16 9.30 26.57 -1.69
CA TYR A 16 8.01 25.97 -2.03
C TYR A 16 7.59 26.29 -3.48
N ARG A 17 7.65 27.56 -3.89
CA ARG A 17 7.30 27.98 -5.26
C ARG A 17 8.25 27.40 -6.31
N GLU A 18 9.53 27.26 -5.99
CA GLU A 18 10.51 26.61 -6.87
C GLU A 18 10.23 25.11 -7.02
N THR A 19 9.84 24.45 -5.94
CA THR A 19 9.43 23.04 -5.91
C THR A 19 8.17 22.83 -6.75
N GLU A 20 7.13 23.65 -6.56
CA GLU A 20 5.90 23.62 -7.36
C GLU A 20 6.19 23.77 -8.86
N LYS A 21 7.04 24.75 -9.24
CA LYS A 21 7.46 24.95 -10.64
C LYS A 21 8.14 23.71 -11.21
N LYS A 22 9.03 23.07 -10.45
CA LYS A 22 9.74 21.85 -10.88
C LYS A 22 8.80 20.65 -11.02
N LEU A 23 7.86 20.45 -10.09
CA LEU A 23 6.84 19.39 -10.15
C LEU A 23 5.90 19.58 -11.35
N ASN A 24 5.47 20.81 -11.61
CA ASN A 24 4.70 21.15 -12.81
C ASN A 24 5.49 20.95 -14.09
N ALA A 25 6.79 21.27 -14.09
CA ALA A 25 7.66 21.01 -15.22
C ALA A 25 7.79 19.52 -15.51
N LEU A 26 8.03 18.68 -14.49
CA LEU A 26 8.07 17.22 -14.62
C LEU A 26 6.75 16.66 -15.16
N SER A 27 5.61 17.15 -14.64
CA SER A 27 4.28 16.78 -15.12
C SER A 27 4.11 17.08 -16.61
N ASN A 28 4.54 18.27 -17.04
CA ASN A 28 4.51 18.66 -18.45
C ASN A 28 5.46 17.84 -19.33
N ILE A 29 6.64 17.49 -18.83
CA ILE A 29 7.60 16.64 -19.55
C ILE A 29 7.00 15.24 -19.74
N TRP A 30 6.41 14.64 -18.71
CA TRP A 30 5.71 13.37 -18.84
C TRP A 30 4.53 13.44 -19.82
N CYS A 31 3.81 14.57 -19.87
CA CYS A 31 2.81 14.80 -20.92
C CYS A 31 3.42 14.81 -22.32
N ASN A 32 4.62 15.39 -22.51
CA ASN A 32 5.31 15.38 -23.80
C ASN A 32 5.77 13.95 -24.17
N VAL A 33 6.32 13.21 -23.20
CA VAL A 33 6.79 11.82 -23.36
C VAL A 33 5.63 10.91 -23.77
N TRP A 34 4.42 11.11 -23.25
CA TRP A 34 3.25 10.28 -23.60
C TRP A 34 2.29 10.90 -24.63
N GLY A 35 2.63 12.05 -25.21
CA GLY A 35 1.77 12.74 -26.17
C GLY A 35 0.39 13.10 -25.60
N ALA A 36 0.33 13.47 -24.33
CA ALA A 36 -0.93 13.72 -23.64
C ALA A 36 -1.63 15.00 -24.12
N GLU A 37 -2.95 14.95 -24.21
CA GLU A 37 -3.81 16.08 -24.57
C GLU A 37 -3.74 17.22 -23.54
N GLU A 38 -4.14 18.42 -23.95
CA GLU A 38 -4.10 19.63 -23.13
C GLU A 38 -4.91 19.49 -21.83
N ARG A 39 -6.05 18.81 -21.85
CA ARG A 39 -6.85 18.53 -20.64
C ARG A 39 -6.08 17.71 -19.61
N VAL A 40 -5.34 16.70 -20.05
CA VAL A 40 -4.52 15.86 -19.16
C VAL A 40 -3.38 16.68 -18.57
N ARG A 41 -2.72 17.49 -19.40
CA ARG A 41 -1.67 18.42 -18.97
C ARG A 41 -2.17 19.39 -17.91
N TYR A 42 -3.32 20.02 -18.14
CA TYR A 42 -3.94 20.93 -17.18
C TYR A 42 -4.20 20.25 -15.83
N ASN A 43 -4.72 19.02 -15.85
CA ASN A 43 -5.03 18.26 -14.63
C ASN A 43 -3.79 17.72 -13.89
N LEU A 44 -2.66 17.51 -14.60
CA LEU A 44 -1.42 17.06 -13.98
C LEU A 44 -0.60 18.21 -13.38
N CYS A 45 -0.88 19.45 -13.76
CA CYS A 45 -0.27 20.63 -13.15
C CYS A 45 -1.15 21.17 -12.03
N THR A 46 -0.53 21.58 -10.94
CA THR A 46 -1.19 22.26 -9.82
C THR A 46 -0.78 23.72 -9.80
N ASN A 47 -1.72 24.65 -9.72
CA ASN A 47 -1.43 26.07 -9.56
C ASN A 47 -2.30 26.63 -8.44
N ASN A 48 -1.73 27.48 -7.57
CA ASN A 48 -2.46 28.16 -6.49
C ASN A 48 -3.22 27.20 -5.55
N ASN A 49 -2.63 26.06 -5.23
CA ASN A 49 -3.19 25.16 -4.22
C ASN A 49 -2.81 25.63 -2.80
N ASP A 50 -3.68 25.34 -1.84
CA ASP A 50 -3.36 25.49 -0.42
C ASP A 50 -2.21 24.57 -0.03
N ILE A 51 -1.32 25.08 0.82
CA ILE A 51 -0.23 24.27 1.34
C ILE A 51 -0.82 23.19 2.27
N PRO A 52 -0.45 21.90 2.09
CA PRO A 52 -0.95 20.82 2.92
C PRO A 52 -0.77 21.10 4.41
N PRO A 53 -1.83 21.04 5.24
CA PRO A 53 -1.67 21.16 6.68
C PRO A 53 -0.98 19.92 7.24
N LEU A 54 -0.03 20.11 8.15
CA LEU A 54 0.49 19.07 9.01
C LEU A 54 -0.35 19.02 10.29
N TYR A 55 -0.92 17.86 10.61
CA TYR A 55 -1.71 17.68 11.82
C TYR A 55 -1.43 16.32 12.46
N GLY A 56 -1.70 16.20 13.77
CA GLY A 56 -1.49 14.96 14.52
C GLY A 56 -2.78 14.22 14.79
N LEU A 57 -2.81 12.92 14.52
CA LEU A 57 -3.85 12.02 15.03
C LEU A 57 -3.31 11.24 16.23
N ARG A 58 -4.03 11.20 17.34
CA ARG A 58 -3.63 10.42 18.52
C ARG A 58 -3.68 8.92 18.20
N LYS A 59 -2.65 8.16 18.57
CA LYS A 59 -2.65 6.69 18.55
C LYS A 59 -3.39 6.17 19.78
N ASP A 60 -4.68 6.48 19.86
CA ASP A 60 -5.63 6.15 20.94
C ASP A 60 -5.72 4.66 21.33
N HIS A 61 -5.16 3.77 20.52
CA HIS A 61 -5.04 2.34 20.79
C HIS A 61 -3.77 1.92 21.52
N LYS A 62 -2.80 2.83 21.69
CA LYS A 62 -1.60 2.58 22.48
C LYS A 62 -1.83 3.14 23.87
N GLU A 63 -1.57 2.34 24.89
CA GLU A 63 -1.63 2.81 26.28
C GLU A 63 -0.64 3.95 26.48
N SER A 64 -1.11 5.03 27.11
CA SER A 64 -0.25 6.13 27.54
C SER A 64 -0.07 6.06 29.05
N LYS A 65 1.18 6.00 29.50
CA LYS A 65 1.53 6.21 30.92
C LYS A 65 1.60 7.68 31.29
N ASP A 66 1.67 8.57 30.30
CA ASP A 66 1.65 10.02 30.47
C ASP A 66 0.20 10.52 30.34
N GLU A 67 -0.39 10.90 31.47
CA GLU A 67 -1.76 11.44 31.54
C GLU A 67 -1.86 12.85 30.92
N ILE A 68 -0.76 13.61 30.87
CA ILE A 68 -0.73 14.98 30.36
C ILE A 68 -0.45 14.98 28.85
N GLY A 69 0.61 14.28 28.41
CA GLY A 69 0.96 14.15 27.01
C GLY A 69 -0.03 13.30 26.21
N GLY A 70 -0.65 12.31 26.87
CA GLY A 70 -1.55 11.36 26.24
C GLY A 70 -0.82 10.42 25.25
N PRO A 71 -1.57 9.60 24.50
CA PRO A 71 -0.97 8.62 23.60
C PRO A 71 -0.16 9.30 22.48
N PRO A 72 0.89 8.63 21.96
CA PRO A 72 1.74 9.17 20.91
C PRO A 72 0.94 9.68 19.70
N LEU A 73 1.42 10.74 19.06
CA LEU A 73 0.81 11.28 17.85
C LEU A 73 1.30 10.54 16.60
N ARG A 74 0.43 10.49 15.59
CA ARG A 74 0.76 10.13 14.21
C ARG A 74 0.71 11.42 13.40
N PRO A 75 1.83 11.94 12.88
CA PRO A 75 1.82 13.11 12.02
C PRO A 75 1.21 12.72 10.67
N ILE A 76 0.27 13.53 10.19
CA ILE A 76 -0.35 13.40 8.88
C ILE A 76 -0.07 14.67 8.10
N CYS A 77 0.55 14.53 6.94
CA CYS A 77 0.65 15.61 5.97
C CYS A 77 -0.60 15.53 5.08
N GLY A 78 -1.46 16.54 5.14
CA GLY A 78 -2.73 16.61 4.39
C GLY A 78 -2.55 16.74 2.88
N ALA A 79 -1.94 15.75 2.23
CA ALA A 79 -1.49 15.81 0.83
C ALA A 79 -2.62 15.89 -0.22
N VAL A 80 -3.87 16.04 0.21
CA VAL A 80 -5.02 16.27 -0.68
C VAL A 80 -4.84 17.58 -1.47
N THR A 81 -4.16 18.58 -0.92
CA THR A 81 -3.92 19.87 -1.59
C THR A 81 -2.47 20.02 -2.10
N SER A 82 -1.61 19.01 -1.98
CA SER A 82 -0.19 19.18 -2.28
C SER A 82 0.11 19.41 -3.76
N CYS A 83 1.14 20.21 -4.04
CA CYS A 83 1.62 20.45 -5.41
C CYS A 83 2.18 19.19 -6.08
N ASN A 84 2.59 18.18 -5.31
CA ASN A 84 3.07 16.91 -5.83
C ASN A 84 1.95 15.86 -6.03
N ARG A 85 0.69 16.15 -5.66
CA ARG A 85 -0.42 15.16 -5.66
C ARG A 85 -0.67 14.54 -7.03
N ALA A 86 -0.80 15.37 -8.07
CA ALA A 86 -1.20 14.89 -9.39
C ALA A 86 -0.09 14.03 -10.04
N LEU A 87 1.16 14.48 -9.93
CA LEU A 87 2.31 13.72 -10.39
C LEU A 87 2.52 12.43 -9.58
N ALA A 88 2.34 12.47 -8.26
CA ALA A 88 2.37 11.28 -7.41
C ALA A 88 1.34 10.25 -7.87
N TYR A 89 0.09 10.68 -8.14
CA TYR A 89 -0.95 9.78 -8.62
C TYR A 89 -0.64 9.18 -9.99
N PHE A 90 -0.04 9.95 -10.91
CA PHE A 90 0.44 9.43 -12.19
C PHE A 90 1.49 8.32 -11.97
N LEU A 91 2.49 8.57 -11.11
CA LEU A 91 3.52 7.58 -10.79
C LEU A 91 2.94 6.32 -10.12
N CYS A 92 1.95 6.48 -9.24
CA CYS A 92 1.19 5.36 -8.67
C CYS A 92 0.59 4.45 -9.74
N GLN A 93 0.02 5.01 -10.82
CA GLN A 93 -0.54 4.17 -11.90
C GLN A 93 0.52 3.33 -12.61
N CYS A 94 1.77 3.79 -12.64
CA CYS A 94 2.87 3.05 -13.25
C CYS A 94 3.31 1.84 -12.41
N ILE A 95 3.16 1.89 -11.08
CA ILE A 95 3.72 0.88 -10.17
C ILE A 95 2.66 0.00 -9.48
N ARG A 96 1.41 0.44 -9.37
CA ARG A 96 0.31 -0.36 -8.78
C ARG A 96 0.14 -1.77 -9.37
N PRO A 97 0.34 -2.01 -10.67
CA PRO A 97 0.25 -3.37 -11.20
C PRO A 97 1.26 -4.34 -10.55
N LEU A 98 2.41 -3.86 -10.05
CA LEU A 98 3.34 -4.68 -9.27
C LEU A 98 2.71 -5.13 -7.95
N ILE A 99 2.09 -4.19 -7.24
CA ILE A 99 1.46 -4.41 -5.93
C ILE A 99 0.34 -5.44 -6.05
N SER A 100 -0.59 -5.23 -6.98
CA SER A 100 -1.73 -6.14 -7.18
C SER A 100 -1.34 -7.54 -7.66
N SER A 101 -0.09 -7.74 -8.10
CA SER A 101 0.42 -9.04 -8.55
C SER A 101 1.23 -9.79 -7.49
N ALA A 102 1.48 -9.17 -6.32
CA ALA A 102 2.32 -9.74 -5.29
C ALA A 102 1.63 -10.89 -4.54
N PRO A 103 2.15 -12.12 -4.60
CA PRO A 103 1.50 -13.28 -3.98
C PRO A 103 1.53 -13.23 -2.44
N GLU A 104 2.51 -12.55 -1.85
CA GLU A 104 2.62 -12.36 -0.40
C GLU A 104 1.63 -11.34 0.17
N SER A 105 1.11 -10.43 -0.66
CA SER A 105 0.15 -9.43 -0.23
C SER A 105 -1.27 -9.99 -0.17
N CYS A 106 -2.04 -9.57 0.83
CA CYS A 106 -3.47 -9.80 0.88
C CYS A 106 -4.23 -8.46 0.86
N ASP A 107 -5.36 -8.44 0.17
CA ASP A 107 -6.12 -7.20 -0.08
C ASP A 107 -7.27 -7.00 0.93
N SER A 108 -7.60 -8.02 1.72
CA SER A 108 -8.70 -7.95 2.68
C SER A 108 -8.65 -9.05 3.74
N THR A 109 -9.42 -8.86 4.81
CA THR A 109 -9.68 -9.91 5.81
C THR A 109 -10.25 -11.18 5.20
N GLU A 110 -11.07 -11.10 4.14
CA GLU A 110 -11.62 -12.30 3.47
C GLU A 110 -10.53 -13.08 2.73
N ASP A 111 -9.56 -12.38 2.13
CA ASP A 111 -8.43 -13.01 1.46
C ASP A 111 -7.48 -13.67 2.48
N LEU A 112 -7.23 -13.03 3.62
CA LEU A 112 -6.51 -13.63 4.74
C LEU A 112 -7.19 -14.90 5.26
N LEU A 113 -8.53 -14.87 5.41
CA LEU A 113 -9.31 -16.04 5.84
C LEU A 113 -9.26 -17.17 4.81
N ALA A 114 -9.24 -16.86 3.51
CA ALA A 114 -9.06 -17.88 2.48
C ALA A 114 -7.73 -18.62 2.63
N ARG A 115 -6.64 -17.90 2.93
CA ARG A 115 -5.31 -18.47 3.17
C ARG A 115 -5.26 -19.32 4.44
N ILE A 116 -5.84 -18.84 5.53
CA ILE A 116 -5.96 -19.60 6.78
C ILE A 116 -6.77 -20.88 6.55
N PHE A 117 -7.86 -20.78 5.78
CA PHE A 117 -8.72 -21.91 5.48
C PHE A 117 -8.02 -22.98 4.65
N GLU A 118 -7.21 -22.59 3.66
CA GLU A 118 -6.36 -23.50 2.89
C GLU A 118 -5.33 -24.20 3.78
N LEU A 119 -4.60 -23.46 4.61
CA LEU A 119 -3.61 -24.03 5.53
C LEU A 119 -4.22 -25.03 6.52
N ASN A 120 -5.40 -24.72 7.07
CA ASN A 120 -6.12 -25.63 7.96
C ASN A 120 -6.44 -26.99 7.29
N GLY A 121 -6.50 -27.04 5.95
CA GLY A 121 -6.67 -28.27 5.18
C GLY A 121 -5.42 -29.16 5.09
N GLU A 122 -4.21 -28.61 5.30
CA GLU A 122 -2.94 -29.35 5.13
C GLU A 122 -2.58 -30.27 6.31
N LYS A 123 -3.30 -30.17 7.44
CA LYS A 123 -3.07 -30.95 8.67
C LYS A 123 -1.60 -30.99 9.10
N LYS A 124 -1.02 -29.81 9.35
CA LYS A 124 0.36 -29.66 9.86
C LYS A 124 0.36 -29.17 11.30
N GLU A 125 1.39 -29.54 12.06
CA GLU A 125 1.72 -28.84 13.30
C GLU A 125 2.42 -27.53 12.97
N ILE A 126 1.86 -26.41 13.44
CA ILE A 126 2.35 -25.07 13.09
C ILE A 126 2.42 -24.19 14.32
N ILE A 127 3.21 -23.13 14.20
CA ILE A 127 3.22 -22.00 15.12
C ILE A 127 2.82 -20.75 14.35
N ILE A 128 1.97 -19.92 14.96
CA ILE A 128 1.47 -18.69 14.37
C ILE A 128 1.93 -17.48 15.16
N GLY A 129 2.14 -16.38 14.45
CA GLY A 129 2.44 -15.08 15.03
C GLY A 129 2.29 -13.99 13.99
N SER A 130 2.24 -12.75 14.46
CA SER A 130 2.18 -11.58 13.61
C SER A 130 3.38 -10.67 13.81
N MET A 131 3.76 -10.00 12.74
CA MET A 131 4.75 -8.93 12.74
C MET A 131 4.07 -7.62 12.34
N ASP A 132 4.26 -6.57 13.15
CA ASP A 132 3.77 -5.20 12.88
C ASP A 132 4.96 -4.28 12.60
N VAL A 133 4.96 -3.56 11.48
CA VAL A 133 6.04 -2.61 11.14
C VAL A 133 5.88 -1.32 11.96
N LYS A 134 6.86 -1.00 12.81
CA LYS A 134 6.77 0.11 13.77
C LYS A 134 6.40 1.47 13.16
N ALA A 135 6.98 1.80 12.01
CA ALA A 135 6.79 3.08 11.32
C ALA A 135 7.10 3.00 9.81
N LEU A 136 6.28 2.27 9.05
CA LEU A 136 6.56 1.98 7.64
C LEU A 136 6.93 3.22 6.79
N TYR A 137 6.01 4.18 6.61
CA TYR A 137 6.27 5.32 5.70
C TYR A 137 7.37 6.26 6.21
N PRO A 138 7.37 6.72 7.47
CA PRO A 138 8.38 7.66 7.95
C PRO A 138 9.79 7.06 8.07
N SER A 139 9.92 5.74 8.17
CA SER A 139 11.23 5.09 8.28
C SER A 139 11.78 4.59 6.95
N ILE A 140 11.00 4.63 5.86
CA ILE A 140 11.42 4.05 4.59
C ILE A 140 12.63 4.75 3.98
N ASP A 141 13.63 3.98 3.55
CA ASP A 141 14.72 4.51 2.74
C ASP A 141 14.20 4.78 1.33
N ILE A 142 13.96 6.05 0.99
CA ILE A 142 13.42 6.45 -0.33
C ILE A 142 14.35 6.03 -1.47
N ASP A 143 15.66 6.09 -1.25
CA ASP A 143 16.64 5.83 -2.30
C ASP A 143 16.65 4.34 -2.64
N LEU A 144 16.75 3.49 -1.62
CA LEU A 144 16.66 2.04 -1.79
C LEU A 144 15.26 1.61 -2.25
N ALA A 145 14.18 2.19 -1.69
CA ALA A 145 12.82 1.82 -2.07
C ALA A 145 12.50 2.13 -3.53
N THR A 146 12.93 3.29 -4.04
CA THR A 146 12.76 3.62 -5.46
C THR A 146 13.62 2.74 -6.37
N GLU A 147 14.81 2.34 -5.91
CA GLU A 147 15.66 1.35 -6.59
C GLU A 147 14.99 -0.02 -6.67
N LYS A 148 14.54 -0.59 -5.55
CA LYS A 148 13.83 -1.88 -5.51
C LYS A 148 12.53 -1.86 -6.31
N THR A 149 11.82 -0.74 -6.31
CA THR A 149 10.66 -0.54 -7.19
C THR A 149 11.04 -0.65 -8.68
N CYS A 150 12.19 -0.09 -9.07
CA CYS A 150 12.67 -0.17 -10.45
C CYS A 150 13.16 -1.56 -10.82
N GLU A 151 13.86 -2.26 -9.93
CA GLU A 151 14.24 -3.67 -10.12
C GLU A 151 12.99 -4.56 -10.34
N LEU A 152 11.93 -4.36 -9.52
CA LEU A 152 10.65 -5.05 -9.70
C LEU A 152 10.00 -4.72 -11.06
N LEU A 153 10.05 -3.46 -11.50
CA LEU A 153 9.58 -3.10 -12.85
C LEU A 153 10.38 -3.82 -13.93
N GLU A 154 11.71 -3.90 -13.81
CA GLU A 154 12.56 -4.58 -14.78
C GLU A 154 12.26 -6.07 -14.89
N MET A 155 12.01 -6.74 -13.76
CA MET A 155 11.63 -8.16 -13.69
C MET A 155 10.19 -8.44 -14.11
N SER A 156 9.32 -7.42 -14.18
CA SER A 156 7.90 -7.58 -14.52
C SER A 156 7.62 -7.63 -16.02
N ASP A 157 6.45 -8.16 -16.38
CA ASP A 157 5.91 -8.14 -17.75
C ASP A 157 5.11 -6.87 -18.11
N ILE A 158 5.06 -5.89 -17.19
CA ILE A 158 4.31 -4.63 -17.38
C ILE A 158 4.80 -3.93 -18.64
N LYS A 159 3.93 -3.54 -19.58
CA LYS A 159 4.36 -2.88 -20.83
C LYS A 159 4.15 -1.37 -20.81
N PHE A 160 5.16 -0.60 -21.21
CA PHE A 160 5.07 0.86 -21.38
C PHE A 160 4.78 1.20 -22.84
N GLU A 161 3.50 1.35 -23.15
CA GLU A 161 3.04 1.65 -24.50
C GLU A 161 2.76 3.15 -24.67
N GLY A 162 2.86 3.67 -25.90
CA GLY A 162 2.60 5.08 -26.22
C GLY A 162 3.72 6.06 -25.82
N VAL A 163 4.90 5.55 -25.43
CA VAL A 163 6.06 6.38 -25.08
C VAL A 163 6.71 6.94 -26.35
N ASN A 164 6.91 8.25 -26.41
CA ASN A 164 7.72 8.92 -27.41
C ASN A 164 9.21 8.80 -27.02
N PRO A 165 10.00 7.98 -27.73
CA PRO A 165 11.40 7.72 -27.36
C PRO A 165 12.30 8.95 -27.52
N ILE A 166 11.95 9.86 -28.43
CA ILE A 166 12.75 11.05 -28.73
C ILE A 166 12.57 12.10 -27.61
N GLU A 167 11.34 12.32 -27.15
CA GLU A 167 11.04 13.19 -25.99
C GLU A 167 11.61 12.60 -24.69
N LEU A 168 11.60 11.27 -24.53
CA LEU A 168 12.22 10.61 -23.39
C LEU A 168 13.75 10.78 -23.37
N GLY A 169 14.41 10.65 -24.52
CA GLY A 169 15.84 10.94 -24.66
C GLY A 169 16.18 12.38 -24.29
N LEU A 170 15.34 13.34 -24.69
CA LEU A 170 15.48 14.74 -24.29
C LEU A 170 15.34 14.92 -22.77
N PHE A 171 14.37 14.24 -22.15
CA PHE A 171 14.20 14.25 -20.69
C PHE A 171 15.45 13.73 -19.98
N LEU A 172 15.95 12.55 -20.38
CA LEU A 172 17.17 11.95 -19.83
C LEU A 172 18.37 12.90 -19.96
N LYS A 173 18.52 13.55 -21.11
CA LYS A 173 19.63 14.49 -21.33
C LYS A 173 19.53 15.73 -20.45
N VAL A 174 18.33 16.25 -20.21
CA VAL A 174 18.15 17.40 -19.32
C VAL A 174 18.41 17.03 -17.85
N ILE A 175 17.96 15.86 -17.38
CA ILE A 175 18.27 15.44 -16.00
C ILE A 175 19.76 15.17 -15.79
N GLU A 176 20.46 14.62 -16.78
CA GLU A 176 21.92 14.44 -16.76
C GLU A 176 22.62 15.78 -16.51
N LEU A 177 22.23 16.81 -17.27
CA LEU A 177 22.87 18.13 -17.22
C LEU A 177 22.48 18.97 -16.00
N GLU A 178 21.20 18.96 -15.59
CA GLU A 178 20.73 19.74 -14.45
C GLU A 178 21.12 19.09 -13.12
N SER A 179 20.98 17.77 -13.01
CA SER A 179 21.15 17.05 -11.75
C SER A 179 22.53 16.39 -11.61
N ASN A 180 23.42 16.55 -12.61
CA ASN A 180 24.74 15.92 -12.67
C ASN A 180 24.69 14.39 -12.46
N ILE A 181 23.64 13.74 -13.00
CA ILE A 181 23.46 12.29 -12.90
C ILE A 181 24.18 11.64 -14.08
N VAL A 182 24.94 10.58 -13.83
CA VAL A 182 25.56 9.78 -14.90
C VAL A 182 24.50 8.86 -15.51
N LEU A 183 24.23 9.04 -16.80
CA LEU A 183 23.35 8.12 -17.53
C LEU A 183 24.10 6.81 -17.84
N PRO A 184 23.42 5.65 -17.78
CA PRO A 184 23.92 4.42 -18.36
C PRO A 184 24.39 4.63 -19.81
N SER A 185 25.59 4.16 -20.14
CA SER A 185 26.23 4.38 -21.45
C SER A 185 25.36 3.89 -22.63
N ILE A 186 24.53 2.87 -22.39
CA ILE A 186 23.55 2.36 -23.36
C ILE A 186 22.48 3.39 -23.77
N PHE A 187 22.23 4.45 -22.97
CA PHE A 187 21.26 5.49 -23.30
C PHE A 187 21.83 6.57 -24.24
N THR A 188 23.15 6.77 -24.22
CA THR A 188 23.83 7.86 -24.94
C THR A 188 23.44 7.98 -26.42
N PRO A 189 23.34 6.90 -27.22
CA PRO A 189 22.97 7.00 -28.64
C PRO A 189 21.54 7.52 -28.90
N PHE A 190 20.68 7.47 -27.87
CA PHE A 190 19.26 7.81 -27.92
C PHE A 190 18.96 9.17 -27.27
N CYS A 191 19.97 9.84 -26.70
CA CYS A 191 19.86 11.17 -26.12
C CYS A 191 20.28 12.24 -27.16
N PRO A 192 19.62 13.41 -27.19
CA PRO A 192 20.01 14.50 -28.08
C PRO A 192 21.33 15.14 -27.64
N THR A 193 21.92 15.92 -28.54
CA THR A 193 23.09 16.75 -28.25
C THR A 193 22.73 18.23 -28.36
N ARG A 194 23.44 19.09 -27.63
CA ARG A 194 23.18 20.54 -27.68
C ARG A 194 23.77 21.10 -28.97
N THR A 195 23.02 21.97 -29.65
CA THR A 195 23.50 22.72 -30.82
C THR A 195 24.62 23.71 -30.48
N SER A 196 24.71 24.13 -29.21
CA SER A 196 25.78 24.99 -28.71
C SER A 196 26.06 24.71 -27.23
N ASN A 197 27.33 24.73 -26.87
CA ASN A 197 27.77 24.62 -25.46
C ASN A 197 27.73 25.96 -24.72
N ARG A 198 27.45 27.07 -25.42
CA ARG A 198 27.35 28.41 -24.82
C ARG A 198 25.99 28.59 -24.10
N GLY A 199 25.94 29.50 -23.14
CA GLY A 199 24.73 29.89 -22.43
C GLY A 199 24.38 29.04 -21.20
N ARG A 200 23.23 29.34 -20.58
CA ARG A 200 22.77 28.69 -19.35
C ARG A 200 22.52 27.20 -19.58
N LYS A 201 22.91 26.38 -18.60
CA LYS A 201 22.59 24.94 -18.60
C LYS A 201 21.07 24.74 -18.75
N PRO A 202 20.63 23.79 -19.60
CA PRO A 202 19.21 23.41 -19.66
C PRO A 202 18.70 22.98 -18.29
N THR A 203 17.45 23.34 -18.00
CA THR A 203 16.75 22.93 -16.78
C THR A 203 15.37 22.39 -17.12
N LEU A 204 14.80 21.57 -16.24
CA LEU A 204 13.47 20.98 -16.33
C LEU A 204 12.40 22.07 -16.46
N VAL A 205 12.53 23.16 -15.69
CA VAL A 205 11.62 24.33 -15.77
C VAL A 205 11.79 25.16 -17.05
N GLY A 206 12.81 24.85 -17.87
CA GLY A 206 13.09 25.53 -19.13
C GLY A 206 12.24 25.03 -20.30
N ASN A 207 12.79 25.14 -21.52
CA ASN A 207 12.07 24.86 -22.76
C ASN A 207 11.47 23.46 -22.83
N ILE A 208 12.12 22.44 -22.24
CA ILE A 208 11.67 21.04 -22.29
C ILE A 208 10.24 20.84 -21.74
N SER A 209 9.83 21.64 -20.76
CA SER A 209 8.49 21.57 -20.18
C SER A 209 7.39 22.20 -21.05
N LYS A 210 7.74 22.87 -22.17
CA LYS A 210 6.76 23.60 -22.97
C LYS A 210 5.94 22.66 -23.86
N PRO A 211 4.62 22.91 -24.06
CA PRO A 211 3.78 22.10 -24.94
C PRO A 211 4.18 22.16 -26.42
N ASN A 212 4.79 23.25 -26.87
CA ASN A 212 5.19 23.45 -28.26
C ASN A 212 6.53 22.75 -28.58
N GLU A 213 6.53 21.81 -29.52
CA GLU A 213 7.72 21.05 -29.93
C GLU A 213 8.85 21.96 -30.42
N LYS A 214 8.57 22.96 -31.27
CA LYS A 214 9.60 23.85 -31.82
C LYS A 214 10.38 24.58 -30.73
N ILE A 215 9.69 24.96 -29.65
CA ILE A 215 10.31 25.61 -28.49
C ILE A 215 11.17 24.61 -27.71
N ARG A 216 10.66 23.39 -27.45
CA ARG A 216 11.41 22.35 -26.74
C ARG A 216 12.74 22.03 -27.41
N TRP A 217 12.71 21.93 -28.73
CA TRP A 217 13.83 21.45 -29.56
C TRP A 217 14.73 22.55 -30.11
N SER A 218 14.50 23.83 -29.77
CA SER A 218 15.22 24.97 -30.37
C SER A 218 16.74 24.94 -30.19
N ASN A 219 17.24 24.25 -29.16
CA ASN A 219 18.67 24.17 -28.80
C ASN A 219 19.24 22.75 -28.85
N TRP A 220 18.55 21.83 -29.55
CA TRP A 220 18.86 20.41 -29.52
C TRP A 220 18.92 19.81 -30.92
N GLU A 221 19.95 19.02 -31.16
CA GLU A 221 20.02 18.11 -32.30
C GLU A 221 19.40 16.77 -31.88
N LYS A 222 18.43 16.29 -32.66
CA LYS A 222 17.72 15.03 -32.38
C LYS A 222 18.71 13.84 -32.37
N PRO A 223 18.47 12.81 -31.55
CA PRO A 223 19.31 11.62 -31.54
C PRO A 223 19.30 10.93 -32.91
N LYS A 224 20.42 10.34 -33.29
CA LYS A 224 20.57 9.62 -34.57
C LYS A 224 19.91 8.25 -34.58
N HIS A 225 19.67 7.68 -33.40
CA HIS A 225 19.11 6.34 -33.24
C HIS A 225 17.83 6.38 -32.43
N ILE A 226 16.95 5.40 -32.71
CA ILE A 226 15.73 5.15 -31.95
C ILE A 226 15.94 3.85 -31.16
N PRO A 227 15.68 3.83 -29.85
CA PRO A 227 15.86 2.62 -29.04
C PRO A 227 14.88 1.53 -29.45
N ASN A 228 15.32 0.27 -29.40
CA ASN A 228 14.40 -0.86 -29.38
C ASN A 228 13.59 -0.85 -28.07
N TYR A 229 12.54 -1.67 -27.99
CA TYR A 229 11.65 -1.67 -26.82
C TYR A 229 12.35 -2.02 -25.50
N ILE A 230 13.35 -2.92 -25.52
CA ILE A 230 14.10 -3.30 -24.32
C ILE A 230 14.87 -2.10 -23.76
N THR A 231 15.56 -1.36 -24.64
CA THR A 231 16.28 -0.15 -24.21
C THR A 231 15.32 0.97 -23.83
N LEU A 232 14.23 1.16 -24.58
CA LEU A 232 13.18 2.14 -24.26
C LEU A 232 12.59 1.89 -22.88
N ARG A 233 12.31 0.63 -22.54
CA ARG A 233 11.85 0.22 -21.21
C ARG A 233 12.82 0.65 -20.11
N LYS A 234 14.11 0.38 -20.28
CA LYS A 234 15.15 0.79 -19.32
C LYS A 234 15.21 2.32 -19.16
N MET A 235 15.09 3.06 -20.27
CA MET A 235 15.04 4.53 -20.25
C MET A 235 13.82 5.06 -19.47
N VAL A 236 12.64 4.44 -19.64
CA VAL A 236 11.41 4.81 -18.90
C VAL A 236 11.58 4.53 -17.41
N ILE A 237 12.07 3.35 -17.04
CA ILE A 237 12.26 2.95 -15.64
C ILE A 237 13.26 3.89 -14.95
N PHE A 238 14.38 4.24 -15.61
CA PHE A 238 15.33 5.21 -15.09
C PHE A 238 14.69 6.59 -14.85
N SER A 239 13.86 7.04 -15.79
CA SER A 239 13.14 8.32 -15.69
C SER A 239 12.08 8.30 -14.58
N LEU A 240 11.43 7.15 -14.37
CA LEU A 240 10.51 6.93 -13.24
C LEU A 240 11.27 6.97 -11.90
N LYS A 241 12.44 6.31 -11.77
CA LYS A 241 13.29 6.38 -10.57
C LYS A 241 13.56 7.83 -10.17
N TYR A 242 14.05 8.63 -11.13
CA TYR A 242 14.33 10.05 -10.91
C TYR A 242 13.08 10.82 -10.43
N THR A 243 11.96 10.64 -11.12
CA THR A 243 10.73 11.38 -10.81
C THR A 243 10.14 10.95 -9.46
N MET A 244 10.15 9.66 -9.12
CA MET A 244 9.68 9.15 -7.83
C MET A 244 10.51 9.72 -6.69
N LYS A 245 11.85 9.65 -6.79
CA LYS A 245 12.75 10.27 -5.80
C LYS A 245 12.45 11.75 -5.61
N TYR A 246 12.29 12.50 -6.71
CA TYR A 246 11.98 13.93 -6.63
C TYR A 246 10.64 14.20 -5.93
N VAL A 247 9.58 13.45 -6.26
CA VAL A 247 8.26 13.62 -5.64
C VAL A 247 8.27 13.31 -4.15
N LEU A 248 8.94 12.23 -3.74
CA LEU A 248 9.00 11.77 -2.35
C LEU A 248 9.84 12.70 -1.47
N ASN A 249 10.99 13.19 -1.98
CA ASN A 249 11.89 14.08 -1.24
C ASN A 249 11.43 15.54 -1.20
N ASN A 250 10.38 15.91 -1.93
CA ASN A 250 9.91 17.29 -2.04
C ASN A 250 8.43 17.46 -1.65
N HIS A 251 8.00 16.75 -0.61
CA HIS A 251 6.69 17.00 0.00
C HIS A 251 6.81 18.08 1.08
N ILE A 252 6.17 19.22 0.85
CA ILE A 252 6.15 20.37 1.75
C ILE A 252 4.76 20.52 2.36
N CYS A 253 4.71 20.69 3.68
CA CYS A 253 3.51 20.92 4.47
C CYS A 253 3.64 22.18 5.34
N GLN A 254 2.55 22.62 5.95
CA GLN A 254 2.50 23.80 6.81
C GLN A 254 2.03 23.42 8.23
N TYR A 255 2.72 23.94 9.24
CA TYR A 255 2.30 23.89 10.64
C TYR A 255 2.54 25.26 11.28
N ASP A 256 1.57 25.80 12.00
CA ASP A 256 1.68 27.09 12.69
C ASP A 256 2.26 28.22 11.81
N ASN A 257 1.72 28.36 10.59
CA ASN A 257 2.16 29.30 9.56
C ASN A 257 3.60 29.13 9.04
N GLN A 258 4.36 28.15 9.53
CA GLN A 258 5.69 27.79 9.04
C GLN A 258 5.62 26.61 8.08
N LEU A 259 6.55 26.55 7.13
CA LEU A 259 6.60 25.49 6.12
C LEU A 259 7.68 24.49 6.47
N PHE A 260 7.37 23.21 6.31
CA PHE A 260 8.25 22.12 6.66
C PHE A 260 8.33 21.11 5.53
N LYS A 261 9.51 20.51 5.36
CA LYS A 261 9.77 19.38 4.48
C LYS A 261 10.40 18.26 5.28
N GLN A 262 9.98 17.03 5.05
CA GLN A 262 10.51 15.88 5.75
C GLN A 262 11.98 15.62 5.33
N LYS A 263 12.86 15.37 6.32
CA LYS A 263 14.29 15.11 6.05
C LYS A 263 14.52 13.71 5.48
N GLU A 264 13.87 12.71 6.07
CA GLU A 264 14.02 11.29 5.74
C GLU A 264 12.66 10.59 5.81
N GLY A 265 12.49 9.54 4.99
CA GLY A 265 11.25 8.80 4.92
C GLY A 265 10.16 9.45 4.06
N GLY A 266 9.15 8.66 3.74
CA GLY A 266 8.00 9.08 2.96
C GLY A 266 6.98 9.83 3.81
N ALA A 267 6.49 10.96 3.29
CA ALA A 267 5.43 11.73 3.94
C ALA A 267 4.11 10.95 4.03
N ILE A 268 3.60 10.82 5.25
CA ILE A 268 2.30 10.19 5.50
C ILE A 268 1.21 11.07 4.88
N GLY A 269 0.56 10.56 3.84
CA GLY A 269 -0.53 11.22 3.11
C GLY A 269 -0.28 11.29 1.60
N VAL A 270 0.98 11.24 1.15
CA VAL A 270 1.30 11.18 -0.28
C VAL A 270 1.03 9.77 -0.80
N SER A 271 0.11 9.63 -1.76
CA SER A 271 -0.24 8.33 -2.35
C SER A 271 0.96 7.53 -2.87
N LEU A 272 1.96 8.20 -3.46
CA LEU A 272 3.18 7.56 -3.94
C LEU A 272 4.03 6.97 -2.81
N ALA A 273 4.08 7.60 -1.63
CA ALA A 273 4.80 7.02 -0.49
C ALA A 273 4.16 5.70 -0.07
N GLY A 274 2.83 5.61 -0.13
CA GLY A 274 2.07 4.38 0.07
C GLY A 274 2.46 3.27 -0.91
N ASP A 275 2.40 3.56 -2.20
CA ASP A 275 2.65 2.56 -3.25
C ASP A 275 4.14 2.15 -3.32
N VAL A 276 5.08 3.08 -3.12
CA VAL A 276 6.52 2.77 -3.04
C VAL A 276 6.87 1.98 -1.78
N ALA A 277 6.20 2.22 -0.67
CA ALA A 277 6.37 1.39 0.53
C ALA A 277 5.89 -0.04 0.30
N GLN A 278 4.78 -0.23 -0.41
CA GLN A 278 4.31 -1.57 -0.74
C GLN A 278 5.26 -2.31 -1.69
N THR A 279 5.82 -1.65 -2.70
CA THR A 279 6.83 -2.28 -3.58
C THR A 279 8.14 -2.58 -2.85
N PHE A 280 8.54 -1.72 -1.92
CA PHE A 280 9.68 -2.01 -1.05
C PHE A 280 9.42 -3.21 -0.13
N MET A 281 8.21 -3.30 0.45
CA MET A 281 7.82 -4.46 1.24
C MET A 281 7.76 -5.74 0.39
N ILE A 282 7.40 -5.69 -0.90
CA ILE A 282 7.48 -6.89 -1.77
C ILE A 282 8.91 -7.41 -1.89
N TRP A 283 9.90 -6.52 -2.02
CA TRP A 283 11.30 -6.93 -1.99
C TRP A 283 11.66 -7.51 -0.62
N TRP A 284 11.31 -6.80 0.46
CA TRP A 284 11.58 -7.26 1.82
C TRP A 284 10.96 -8.63 2.14
N ASP A 285 9.73 -8.89 1.69
CA ASP A 285 9.03 -10.17 1.86
C ASP A 285 9.82 -11.32 1.19
N ARG A 286 10.42 -11.07 0.01
CA ARG A 286 11.23 -12.05 -0.72
C ARG A 286 12.51 -12.35 0.04
N GLU A 287 13.23 -11.32 0.48
CA GLU A 287 14.44 -11.48 1.29
C GLU A 287 14.14 -12.23 2.59
N PHE A 288 13.03 -11.91 3.25
CA PHE A 288 12.60 -12.59 4.46
C PHE A 288 12.37 -14.08 4.20
N LYS A 289 11.59 -14.43 3.18
CA LYS A 289 11.32 -15.84 2.81
C LYS A 289 12.59 -16.58 2.41
N GLU A 290 13.47 -15.96 1.63
CA GLU A 290 14.75 -16.55 1.26
C GLU A 290 15.63 -16.83 2.49
N GLN A 291 15.65 -15.88 3.45
CA GLN A 291 16.37 -16.07 4.71
C GLN A 291 15.76 -17.17 5.59
N LEU A 292 14.43 -17.38 5.56
CA LEU A 292 13.79 -18.51 6.24
C LEU A 292 14.18 -19.84 5.57
N ASP A 293 14.14 -19.89 4.23
CA ASP A 293 14.47 -21.09 3.45
C ASP A 293 15.93 -21.50 3.67
N GLN A 294 16.87 -20.55 3.68
CA GLN A 294 18.29 -20.79 3.95
C GLN A 294 18.55 -21.38 5.35
N ARG A 295 17.68 -21.08 6.31
CA ARG A 295 17.74 -21.60 7.69
C ARG A 295 16.91 -22.87 7.89
N GLY A 296 16.27 -23.38 6.84
CA GLY A 296 15.40 -24.55 6.90
C GLY A 296 14.09 -24.31 7.65
N ILE A 297 13.70 -23.04 7.87
CA ILE A 297 12.45 -22.67 8.52
C ILE A 297 11.34 -22.71 7.47
N LYS A 298 10.51 -23.74 7.53
CA LYS A 298 9.42 -23.90 6.55
C LYS A 298 8.25 -22.97 6.87
N CYS A 299 8.16 -21.86 6.14
CA CYS A 299 7.01 -20.96 6.16
C CYS A 299 5.84 -21.57 5.38
N LEU A 300 4.74 -21.90 6.07
CA LEU A 300 3.55 -22.51 5.50
C LEU A 300 2.48 -21.48 5.12
N LEU A 301 2.47 -20.34 5.81
CA LEU A 301 1.58 -19.23 5.54
C LEU A 301 2.36 -17.94 5.71
N TYR A 302 2.32 -17.09 4.68
CA TYR A 302 2.79 -15.72 4.75
C TYR A 302 1.74 -14.83 4.07
N SER A 303 1.24 -13.84 4.81
CA SER A 303 0.22 -12.94 4.31
C SER A 303 0.40 -11.55 4.90
N ARG A 304 0.68 -10.56 4.04
CA ARG A 304 0.88 -9.17 4.44
C ARG A 304 -0.26 -8.27 3.96
N TYR A 305 -0.91 -7.57 4.88
CA TYR A 305 -1.83 -6.48 4.60
C TYR A 305 -1.15 -5.16 4.95
N VAL A 306 -0.61 -4.47 3.94
CA VAL A 306 0.18 -3.24 4.14
C VAL A 306 1.35 -3.46 5.13
N ASP A 307 1.19 -3.08 6.40
CA ASP A 307 2.13 -3.18 7.53
C ASP A 307 1.87 -4.37 8.46
N ASP A 308 0.67 -4.97 8.42
CA ASP A 308 0.32 -6.16 9.20
C ASP A 308 0.77 -7.45 8.49
N ILE A 309 1.63 -8.25 9.11
CA ILE A 309 2.10 -9.53 8.54
C ILE A 309 1.64 -10.68 9.43
N LEU A 310 0.88 -11.63 8.87
CA LEU A 310 0.62 -12.93 9.49
C LEU A 310 1.61 -13.96 8.94
N THR A 311 2.28 -14.69 9.84
CA THR A 311 3.13 -15.83 9.47
C THR A 311 2.73 -17.07 10.25
N ALA A 312 2.70 -18.22 9.56
CA ALA A 312 2.68 -19.53 10.19
C ALA A 312 3.85 -20.37 9.69
N VAL A 313 4.64 -20.89 10.61
CA VAL A 313 5.79 -21.76 10.33
C VAL A 313 5.51 -23.18 10.78
N GLN A 314 6.06 -24.16 10.08
CA GLN A 314 5.98 -25.54 10.52
C GLN A 314 6.72 -25.70 11.84
N LYS A 315 6.08 -26.33 12.81
CA LYS A 315 6.75 -26.68 14.06
C LYS A 315 7.84 -27.70 13.79
N THR A 316 9.10 -27.24 13.76
CA THR A 316 10.25 -28.13 13.65
C THR A 316 10.38 -28.95 14.94
N LYS A 317 10.91 -30.18 14.87
CA LYS A 317 11.11 -31.08 16.02
C LYS A 317 12.24 -30.57 16.96
N TYR A 318 12.24 -29.31 17.39
CA TYR A 318 13.09 -28.86 18.47
C TYR A 318 12.62 -29.53 19.76
N LYS A 319 13.32 -30.61 20.14
CA LYS A 319 13.16 -31.31 21.43
C LYS A 319 13.84 -30.51 22.56
N GLY A 320 13.57 -29.21 22.63
CA GLY A 320 13.95 -28.40 23.78
C GLY A 320 12.95 -28.60 24.93
N PRO A 321 13.36 -28.44 26.19
CA PRO A 321 12.46 -28.53 27.35
C PRO A 321 11.38 -27.45 27.36
N GLU A 322 11.54 -26.37 26.58
CA GLU A 322 10.56 -25.29 26.46
C GLU A 322 10.06 -25.17 25.03
N ASN A 323 8.93 -25.82 24.79
CA ASN A 323 8.11 -25.78 23.56
C ASN A 323 7.41 -24.41 23.44
N ASN A 324 8.17 -23.32 23.48
CA ASN A 324 7.66 -21.97 23.65
C ASN A 324 7.56 -21.25 22.31
N ALA A 325 6.34 -21.16 21.78
CA ALA A 325 6.04 -20.44 20.54
C ALA A 325 6.61 -19.02 20.50
N LEU A 326 6.75 -18.35 21.65
CA LEU A 326 7.35 -17.02 21.72
C LEU A 326 8.84 -17.01 21.37
N VAL A 327 9.58 -18.03 21.81
CA VAL A 327 11.02 -18.17 21.56
C VAL A 327 11.27 -18.49 20.08
N GLU A 328 10.50 -19.43 19.52
CA GLU A 328 10.63 -19.80 18.10
C GLU A 328 10.28 -18.63 17.18
N PHE A 329 9.30 -17.81 17.54
CA PHE A 329 8.92 -16.66 16.74
C PHE A 329 9.84 -15.44 16.96
N GLN A 330 10.57 -15.37 18.08
CA GLN A 330 11.59 -14.35 18.31
C GLN A 330 12.71 -14.44 17.26
N GLU A 331 13.11 -15.65 16.87
CA GLU A 331 14.08 -15.86 15.77
C GLU A 331 13.57 -15.26 14.46
N LEU A 332 12.27 -15.39 14.15
CA LEU A 332 11.67 -14.77 12.97
C LEU A 332 11.76 -13.24 13.03
N MET A 333 11.54 -12.64 14.21
CA MET A 333 11.67 -11.20 14.41
C MET A 333 13.11 -10.73 14.21
N ASP A 334 14.09 -11.49 14.68
CA ASP A 334 15.51 -11.17 14.54
C ASP A 334 15.95 -11.25 13.07
N ILE A 335 15.50 -12.28 12.35
CA ILE A 335 15.71 -12.40 10.89
C ILE A 335 15.07 -11.20 10.18
N ALA A 336 13.80 -10.90 10.47
CA ALA A 336 13.07 -9.79 9.87
C ALA A 336 13.78 -8.44 10.07
N ASN A 337 14.23 -8.16 11.29
CA ASN A 337 14.94 -6.91 11.63
C ASN A 337 16.37 -6.85 11.09
N SER A 338 16.95 -7.97 10.65
CA SER A 338 18.29 -8.03 10.05
C SER A 338 18.32 -7.62 8.57
N ILE A 339 17.18 -7.65 7.87
CA ILE A 339 17.12 -7.42 6.41
C ILE A 339 17.47 -5.98 6.06
N HIS A 340 16.87 -5.00 6.73
CA HIS A 340 17.15 -3.59 6.49
C HIS A 340 16.79 -2.72 7.69
N THR A 341 17.60 -1.71 7.97
CA THR A 341 17.42 -0.80 9.14
C THR A 341 16.14 0.02 9.09
N SER A 342 15.62 0.31 7.89
CA SER A 342 14.37 1.06 7.70
C SER A 342 13.12 0.28 8.11
N ILE A 343 13.18 -1.05 8.15
CA ILE A 343 12.05 -1.92 8.51
C ILE A 343 12.36 -2.56 9.84
N GLN A 344 11.61 -2.16 10.86
CA GLN A 344 11.70 -2.72 12.19
C GLN A 344 10.33 -3.22 12.58
N VAL A 345 10.23 -4.53 12.80
CA VAL A 345 9.00 -5.20 13.18
C VAL A 345 8.94 -5.46 14.67
N THR A 346 7.72 -5.49 15.20
CA THR A 346 7.41 -6.04 16.53
C THR A 346 6.68 -7.36 16.39
N LEU A 347 6.96 -8.27 17.32
CA LEU A 347 6.33 -9.56 17.41
C LEU A 347 5.10 -9.52 18.30
N GLU A 348 4.02 -10.14 17.83
CA GLU A 348 2.90 -10.57 18.66
C GLU A 348 2.60 -12.05 18.40
N THR A 349 2.33 -12.81 19.46
CA THR A 349 1.84 -14.20 19.39
C THR A 349 0.57 -14.32 20.24
N PRO A 350 -0.23 -15.39 20.06
CA PRO A 350 -1.40 -15.61 20.91
C PRO A 350 -1.07 -15.62 22.42
N GLY A 351 0.11 -16.12 22.79
CA GLY A 351 0.59 -16.15 24.18
C GLY A 351 0.92 -14.78 24.78
N CYS A 352 1.06 -13.72 23.96
CA CYS A 352 1.23 -12.35 24.45
C CYS A 352 -0.06 -11.74 25.02
N ASN A 353 -1.22 -12.36 24.76
CA ASN A 353 -2.53 -11.85 25.11
C ASN A 353 -3.16 -12.67 26.26
N ALA A 354 -3.84 -11.98 27.19
CA ALA A 354 -4.43 -12.62 28.36
C ALA A 354 -5.51 -13.67 28.04
N ASP A 355 -6.19 -13.54 26.89
CA ASP A 355 -7.17 -14.52 26.41
C ASP A 355 -6.57 -15.60 25.50
N GLY A 356 -5.25 -15.60 25.29
CA GLY A 356 -4.56 -16.53 24.41
C GLY A 356 -4.90 -16.35 22.94
N ARG A 357 -5.43 -15.18 22.53
CA ARG A 357 -5.87 -14.89 21.16
C ARG A 357 -5.18 -13.64 20.62
N MET A 358 -4.64 -13.73 19.41
CA MET A 358 -3.89 -12.67 18.77
C MET A 358 -4.77 -11.84 17.83
N PRO A 359 -4.87 -10.51 17.99
CA PRO A 359 -5.57 -9.64 17.05
C PRO A 359 -4.79 -9.53 15.73
N ILE A 360 -5.49 -9.60 14.60
CA ILE A 360 -4.96 -9.25 13.28
C ILE A 360 -6.11 -8.80 12.37
N LEU A 361 -5.97 -7.64 11.71
CA LEU A 361 -7.07 -7.01 10.96
C LEU A 361 -8.37 -6.93 11.80
N ASP A 362 -9.51 -7.36 11.23
CA ASP A 362 -10.81 -7.45 11.89
C ASP A 362 -11.03 -8.81 12.61
N LEU A 363 -9.95 -9.49 13.02
CA LEU A 363 -9.97 -10.83 13.59
C LEU A 363 -9.21 -10.91 14.91
N LYS A 364 -9.57 -11.89 15.73
CA LYS A 364 -8.71 -12.52 16.72
C LYS A 364 -8.51 -13.97 16.30
N ILE A 365 -7.25 -14.42 16.27
CA ILE A 365 -6.87 -15.78 15.85
C ILE A 365 -6.11 -16.53 16.95
N TRP A 366 -6.24 -17.85 16.97
CA TRP A 366 -5.49 -18.71 17.91
C TRP A 366 -5.35 -20.13 17.33
N PRO A 367 -4.25 -20.83 17.66
CA PRO A 367 -4.05 -22.22 17.27
C PRO A 367 -4.76 -23.16 18.26
N GLU A 368 -5.36 -24.23 17.75
CA GLU A 368 -5.86 -25.36 18.53
C GLU A 368 -5.27 -26.64 17.96
N ASN A 369 -4.64 -27.46 18.80
CA ASN A 369 -4.12 -28.76 18.38
C ASN A 369 -5.24 -29.79 18.40
N LYS A 370 -5.48 -30.43 17.25
CA LYS A 370 -6.40 -31.54 17.09
C LYS A 370 -5.61 -32.82 16.84
N CYS A 371 -6.08 -33.93 17.42
CA CYS A 371 -5.55 -35.27 17.17
C CYS A 371 -6.62 -36.08 16.42
N ILE A 372 -6.31 -36.51 15.21
CA ILE A 372 -7.17 -37.39 14.40
C ILE A 372 -6.30 -38.56 13.93
N ASP A 373 -6.79 -39.77 14.12
CA ASP A 373 -6.11 -41.01 13.69
C ASP A 373 -4.67 -41.17 14.23
N GLY A 374 -4.37 -40.59 15.39
CA GLY A 374 -3.05 -40.63 16.03
C GLY A 374 -2.06 -39.57 15.51
N GLU A 375 -2.48 -38.74 14.55
CA GLU A 375 -1.69 -37.60 14.06
C GLU A 375 -2.19 -36.30 14.68
N THR A 376 -1.26 -35.54 15.26
CA THR A 376 -1.52 -34.19 15.75
C THR A 376 -1.34 -33.18 14.63
N TYR A 377 -2.30 -32.28 14.49
CA TYR A 377 -2.18 -31.11 13.63
C TYR A 377 -2.81 -29.89 14.29
N THR A 378 -2.49 -28.72 13.79
CA THR A 378 -2.98 -27.45 14.33
C THR A 378 -4.05 -26.87 13.41
N VAL A 379 -5.14 -26.40 14.01
CA VAL A 379 -6.18 -25.60 13.34
C VAL A 379 -6.11 -24.18 13.85
N ILE A 380 -6.06 -23.21 12.94
CA ILE A 380 -6.18 -21.80 13.27
C ILE A 380 -7.66 -21.45 13.33
N HIS A 381 -8.14 -21.16 14.54
CA HIS A 381 -9.48 -20.60 14.76
C HIS A 381 -9.44 -19.08 14.67
N HIS A 382 -10.59 -18.49 14.34
CA HIS A 382 -10.74 -17.05 14.27
C HIS A 382 -12.13 -16.59 14.73
N THR A 383 -12.21 -15.38 15.27
CA THR A 383 -13.46 -14.68 15.60
C THR A 383 -13.37 -13.20 15.25
N HIS A 384 -14.52 -12.54 15.07
CA HIS A 384 -14.56 -11.13 14.73
C HIS A 384 -14.02 -10.28 15.87
N TYR A 385 -13.11 -9.37 15.54
CA TYR A 385 -12.52 -8.45 16.51
C TYR A 385 -12.71 -7.01 16.07
N SER A 386 -12.97 -6.16 17.04
CA SER A 386 -12.97 -4.71 16.90
C SER A 386 -12.20 -4.14 18.07
N LYS A 387 -11.21 -3.28 17.81
CA LYS A 387 -10.42 -2.66 18.87
C LYS A 387 -11.32 -1.89 19.86
N PRO A 388 -10.95 -1.79 21.15
CA PRO A 388 -11.81 -1.17 22.17
C PRO A 388 -12.24 0.26 21.84
N MET A 389 -11.36 1.05 21.23
CA MET A 389 -11.63 2.44 20.82
C MET A 389 -12.36 2.57 19.47
N ALA A 390 -12.64 1.47 18.77
CA ALA A 390 -13.43 1.52 17.55
C ALA A 390 -14.83 2.10 17.81
N ASN A 391 -15.32 2.91 16.87
CA ASN A 391 -16.61 3.58 16.99
C ASN A 391 -17.73 2.55 17.24
N LYS A 392 -18.44 2.72 18.36
CA LYS A 392 -19.55 1.85 18.74
C LYS A 392 -20.80 2.10 17.91
N GLN A 393 -20.93 3.28 17.31
CA GLN A 393 -22.00 3.55 16.36
C GLN A 393 -21.69 2.93 14.99
N VAL A 394 -22.76 2.47 14.34
CA VAL A 394 -22.81 2.18 12.91
C VAL A 394 -23.51 3.35 12.19
N LEU A 395 -23.70 3.23 10.86
CA LEU A 395 -24.40 4.21 10.05
C LEU A 395 -25.71 4.64 10.71
N SER A 396 -25.84 5.91 11.09
CA SER A 396 -27.01 6.39 11.85
C SER A 396 -28.33 6.23 11.07
N SER A 397 -29.38 5.84 11.79
CA SER A 397 -30.77 5.82 11.30
C SER A 397 -31.23 7.17 10.76
N HIS A 398 -30.65 8.27 11.25
CA HIS A 398 -30.99 9.65 10.91
C HIS A 398 -30.19 10.23 9.73
N THR A 399 -29.30 9.45 9.11
CA THR A 399 -28.57 9.94 7.92
C THR A 399 -29.53 10.22 6.76
N ALA A 400 -29.15 11.09 5.83
CA ALA A 400 -29.95 11.41 4.64
C ALA A 400 -30.01 10.27 3.59
N LEU A 401 -29.33 9.15 3.81
CA LEU A 401 -29.37 7.99 2.93
C LEU A 401 -30.77 7.37 2.92
N ASP A 402 -31.16 6.84 1.76
CA ASP A 402 -32.43 6.14 1.63
C ASP A 402 -32.47 4.89 2.52
N TYR A 403 -33.67 4.56 2.98
CA TYR A 403 -33.88 3.47 3.93
C TYR A 403 -33.39 2.11 3.40
N LYS A 404 -33.60 1.82 2.10
CA LYS A 404 -33.18 0.53 1.53
C LYS A 404 -31.66 0.42 1.52
N THR A 405 -30.95 1.47 1.13
CA THR A 405 -29.49 1.53 1.14
C THR A 405 -28.93 1.35 2.54
N LYS A 406 -29.50 2.01 3.56
CA LYS A 406 -29.11 1.79 4.98
C LYS A 406 -29.18 0.32 5.37
N ILE A 407 -30.32 -0.33 5.13
CA ILE A 407 -30.54 -1.74 5.46
C ILE A 407 -29.56 -2.65 4.72
N VAL A 408 -29.26 -2.38 3.44
CA VAL A 408 -28.30 -3.17 2.66
C VAL A 408 -26.88 -3.02 3.19
N ILE A 409 -26.43 -1.79 3.48
CA ILE A 409 -25.09 -1.52 4.04
C ILE A 409 -24.91 -2.27 5.36
N LEU A 410 -25.87 -2.11 6.29
CA LEU A 410 -25.80 -2.71 7.62
C LEU A 410 -25.92 -4.25 7.59
N ALA A 411 -26.75 -4.80 6.70
CA ALA A 411 -26.85 -6.25 6.53
C ALA A 411 -25.56 -6.84 5.94
N ASN A 412 -24.89 -6.12 5.03
CA ASN A 412 -23.61 -6.57 4.47
C ASN A 412 -22.48 -6.50 5.50
N ASP A 413 -22.47 -5.48 6.36
CA ASP A 413 -21.50 -5.38 7.46
C ASP A 413 -21.71 -6.48 8.51
N LEU A 414 -22.96 -6.75 8.90
CA LEU A 414 -23.27 -7.89 9.76
C LEU A 414 -22.91 -9.24 9.11
N PHE A 415 -23.17 -9.41 7.81
CA PHE A 415 -22.75 -10.60 7.07
C PHE A 415 -21.23 -10.79 7.12
N ARG A 416 -20.45 -9.71 6.99
CA ARG A 416 -18.98 -9.75 7.15
C ARG A 416 -18.60 -10.20 8.57
N ILE A 417 -19.26 -9.67 9.61
CA ILE A 417 -19.03 -10.06 11.00
C ILE A 417 -19.31 -11.56 11.23
N MET A 418 -20.44 -12.06 10.74
CA MET A 418 -20.78 -13.49 10.84
C MET A 418 -19.74 -14.39 10.17
N ARG A 419 -19.20 -13.96 9.03
CA ARG A 419 -18.17 -14.68 8.27
C ARG A 419 -16.79 -14.65 8.93
N ASN A 420 -16.51 -13.64 9.74
CA ASN A 420 -15.27 -13.52 10.49
C ASN A 420 -15.24 -14.44 11.73
N VAL A 421 -16.06 -15.49 11.79
CA VAL A 421 -16.06 -16.46 12.88
C VAL A 421 -15.97 -17.87 12.31
N SER A 422 -15.04 -18.67 12.83
CA SER A 422 -14.89 -20.08 12.48
C SER A 422 -16.20 -20.85 12.63
N LEU A 423 -16.56 -21.65 11.62
CA LEU A 423 -17.84 -22.37 11.57
C LEU A 423 -17.96 -23.48 12.63
N ASP A 424 -16.84 -24.04 13.07
CA ASP A 424 -16.75 -25.13 14.04
C ASP A 424 -16.70 -24.65 15.50
N LEU A 425 -16.74 -23.34 15.73
CA LEU A 425 -16.82 -22.80 17.09
C LEU A 425 -18.21 -23.01 17.72
N PRO A 426 -18.27 -23.10 19.06
CA PRO A 426 -19.53 -23.17 19.79
C PRO A 426 -20.49 -22.05 19.40
N GLU A 427 -21.79 -22.33 19.49
CA GLU A 427 -22.81 -21.33 19.17
C GLU A 427 -22.68 -20.05 20.01
N THR A 428 -22.25 -20.16 21.27
CA THR A 428 -21.98 -19.02 22.15
C THR A 428 -20.93 -18.06 21.57
N GLU A 429 -19.83 -18.57 21.03
CA GLU A 429 -18.78 -17.78 20.35
C GLU A 429 -19.31 -17.15 19.05
N ARG A 430 -20.13 -17.89 18.28
CA ARG A 430 -20.70 -17.41 17.01
C ARG A 430 -21.76 -16.32 17.20
N ILE A 431 -22.54 -16.38 18.27
CA ILE A 431 -23.61 -15.42 18.58
C ILE A 431 -23.06 -14.11 19.16
N LEU A 432 -21.96 -14.14 19.91
CA LEU A 432 -21.46 -12.98 20.64
C LEU A 432 -21.19 -11.76 19.73
N PRO A 433 -20.45 -11.86 18.59
CA PRO A 433 -20.25 -10.73 17.69
C PRO A 433 -21.56 -10.18 17.09
N ILE A 434 -22.54 -11.04 16.86
CA ILE A 434 -23.88 -10.65 16.36
C ILE A 434 -24.60 -9.83 17.43
N GLN A 435 -24.60 -10.27 18.69
CA GLN A 435 -25.21 -9.54 19.79
C GLN A 435 -24.59 -8.15 19.98
N VAL A 436 -23.25 -8.08 19.93
CA VAL A 436 -22.54 -6.80 19.97
C VAL A 436 -23.00 -5.90 18.82
N TYR A 437 -23.10 -6.42 17.60
CA TYR A 437 -23.59 -5.62 16.47
C TYR A 437 -25.05 -5.17 16.63
N MET A 438 -25.92 -6.01 17.21
CA MET A 438 -27.31 -5.63 17.51
C MET A 438 -27.40 -4.48 18.53
N LEU A 439 -26.47 -4.41 19.48
CA LEU A 439 -26.36 -3.28 20.42
C LEU A 439 -25.87 -2.02 19.70
N ARG A 440 -24.88 -2.14 18.80
CA ARG A 440 -24.41 -1.01 17.98
C ARG A 440 -25.53 -0.41 17.13
N LEU A 441 -26.34 -1.25 16.49
CA LEU A 441 -27.54 -0.82 15.76
C LEU A 441 -28.53 -0.07 16.66
N GLN A 442 -28.75 -0.55 17.89
CA GLN A 442 -29.65 0.11 18.84
C GLN A 442 -29.15 1.50 19.22
N ILE A 443 -27.86 1.63 19.52
CA ILE A 443 -27.23 2.91 19.86
C ILE A 443 -27.27 3.88 18.67
N SER A 444 -27.21 3.37 17.44
CA SER A 444 -27.37 4.15 16.20
C SER A 444 -28.83 4.48 15.84
N GLY A 445 -29.79 4.17 16.71
CA GLY A 445 -31.19 4.56 16.59
C GLY A 445 -32.08 3.62 15.78
N TYR A 446 -31.64 2.39 15.48
CA TYR A 446 -32.49 1.41 14.79
C TYR A 446 -33.43 0.69 15.77
N SER A 447 -34.71 0.66 15.42
CA SER A 447 -35.76 -0.04 16.16
C SER A 447 -35.52 -1.55 16.22
N LYS A 448 -36.19 -2.25 17.14
CA LYS A 448 -36.15 -3.72 17.23
C LYS A 448 -36.55 -4.38 15.90
N THR A 449 -37.56 -3.86 15.22
CA THR A 449 -38.05 -4.38 13.93
C THR A 449 -37.01 -4.23 12.83
N GLU A 450 -36.32 -3.08 12.76
CA GLU A 450 -35.26 -2.85 11.78
C GLU A 450 -34.04 -3.73 12.04
N ARG A 451 -33.64 -3.88 13.31
CA ARG A 451 -32.56 -4.78 13.72
C ARG A 451 -32.84 -6.22 13.32
N PHE A 452 -34.06 -6.71 13.55
CA PHE A 452 -34.48 -8.03 13.12
C PHE A 452 -34.43 -8.20 11.59
N LYS A 453 -34.85 -7.18 10.84
CA LYS A 453 -34.77 -7.16 9.37
C LYS A 453 -33.33 -7.19 8.85
N ILE A 454 -32.42 -6.45 9.49
CA ILE A 454 -30.99 -6.46 9.15
C ILE A 454 -30.39 -7.84 9.43
N TYR A 455 -30.68 -8.41 10.61
CA TYR A 455 -30.23 -9.76 11.01
C TYR A 455 -30.70 -10.83 10.03
N THR A 456 -32.00 -10.90 9.75
CA THR A 456 -32.58 -11.92 8.85
C THR A 456 -31.97 -11.86 7.46
N ARG A 457 -31.74 -10.65 6.92
CA ARG A 457 -31.08 -10.46 5.62
C ARG A 457 -29.62 -10.93 5.64
N ALA A 458 -28.87 -10.57 6.68
CA ALA A 458 -27.47 -11.00 6.83
C ALA A 458 -27.36 -12.52 7.00
N LYS A 459 -28.21 -13.10 7.86
CA LYS A 459 -28.26 -14.54 8.14
C LYS A 459 -28.63 -15.35 6.90
N ALA A 460 -29.66 -14.95 6.16
CA ALA A 460 -30.03 -15.62 4.91
C ALA A 460 -28.88 -15.62 3.89
N ARG A 461 -28.13 -14.52 3.80
CA ARG A 461 -26.94 -14.44 2.94
C ARG A 461 -25.83 -15.37 3.44
N PHE A 462 -25.55 -15.37 4.73
CA PHE A 462 -24.55 -16.23 5.35
C PHE A 462 -24.87 -17.71 5.14
N ASP A 463 -26.11 -18.12 5.40
CA ASP A 463 -26.58 -19.49 5.24
C ASP A 463 -26.47 -19.96 3.79
N ASN A 464 -26.77 -19.08 2.83
CA ASN A 464 -26.58 -19.40 1.42
C ASN A 464 -25.10 -19.66 1.10
N VAL A 465 -24.17 -18.82 1.58
CA VAL A 465 -22.73 -19.02 1.37
C VAL A 465 -22.26 -20.34 1.98
N VAL A 466 -22.68 -20.65 3.21
CA VAL A 466 -22.33 -21.92 3.87
C VAL A 466 -22.91 -23.11 3.11
N ALA A 467 -24.17 -23.03 2.66
CA ALA A 467 -24.82 -24.10 1.92
C ALA A 467 -24.15 -24.36 0.56
N GLU A 468 -23.76 -23.31 -0.17
CA GLU A 468 -23.07 -23.46 -1.45
C GLU A 468 -21.64 -24.00 -1.26
N TYR A 469 -20.97 -23.63 -0.18
CA TYR A 469 -19.71 -24.23 0.24
C TYR A 469 -19.84 -25.72 0.55
N GLN A 470 -20.83 -26.11 1.36
CA GLN A 470 -21.10 -27.52 1.69
C GLN A 470 -21.44 -28.37 0.47
N LYS A 471 -22.04 -27.77 -0.57
CA LYS A 471 -22.30 -28.43 -1.86
C LYS A 471 -21.09 -28.46 -2.80
N GLY A 472 -19.96 -27.87 -2.40
CA GLY A 472 -18.76 -27.74 -3.24
C GLY A 472 -18.93 -26.80 -4.44
N LYS A 473 -19.93 -25.92 -4.44
CA LYS A 473 -20.24 -25.02 -5.57
C LYS A 473 -19.45 -23.71 -5.54
N ALA A 474 -19.08 -23.25 -4.35
CA ALA A 474 -18.31 -22.02 -4.16
C ALA A 474 -17.40 -22.14 -2.92
N PRO A 475 -16.26 -21.45 -2.86
CA PRO A 475 -15.44 -21.43 -1.65
C PRO A 475 -16.11 -20.62 -0.54
N LEU A 476 -15.84 -20.98 0.72
CA LEU A 476 -16.35 -20.26 1.91
C LEU A 476 -15.83 -18.82 1.97
N TYR A 477 -14.55 -18.64 1.66
CA TYR A 477 -13.87 -17.34 1.54
C TYR A 477 -13.38 -17.18 0.12
N ARG A 478 -13.55 -15.99 -0.47
CA ARG A 478 -13.09 -15.74 -1.84
C ARG A 478 -11.59 -15.45 -1.83
N PRO A 479 -10.75 -16.32 -2.41
CA PRO A 479 -9.33 -16.02 -2.57
C PRO A 479 -9.14 -14.94 -3.63
N ASN A 480 -8.14 -14.08 -3.45
CA ASN A 480 -7.66 -13.22 -4.52
C ASN A 480 -6.67 -13.94 -5.46
N PHE A 481 -6.30 -15.19 -5.11
CA PHE A 481 -5.36 -16.05 -5.86
C PHE A 481 -5.71 -16.31 -7.33
N GLY A 482 -6.89 -15.90 -7.80
CA GLY A 482 -7.33 -16.06 -9.19
C GLY A 482 -6.87 -14.99 -10.18
N ASN A 483 -6.27 -13.89 -9.72
CA ASN A 483 -5.71 -12.86 -10.62
C ASN A 483 -4.19 -12.99 -10.83
N SER A 484 -3.52 -13.88 -10.09
CA SER A 484 -2.09 -14.13 -10.28
C SER A 484 -1.85 -14.99 -11.53
N LEU A 485 -1.02 -14.43 -12.43
CA LEU A 485 -0.25 -15.10 -13.48
C LEU A 485 -0.92 -15.58 -14.79
N LYS A 486 -2.24 -15.77 -14.92
CA LYS A 486 -2.84 -16.21 -16.22
C LYS A 486 -3.64 -15.18 -17.02
N GLY A 487 -3.77 -13.93 -16.57
CA GLY A 487 -4.72 -13.00 -17.19
C GLY A 487 -4.31 -11.54 -17.35
N LEU A 488 -3.23 -11.06 -16.74
CA LEU A 488 -2.86 -9.65 -16.82
C LEU A 488 -1.97 -9.36 -18.04
N LYS A 489 -2.54 -9.53 -19.24
CA LYS A 489 -2.14 -8.75 -20.43
C LYS A 489 -2.57 -7.29 -20.23
N THR A 490 -2.06 -6.63 -19.19
CA THR A 490 -2.32 -5.21 -18.95
C THR A 490 -1.28 -4.41 -19.73
N SER A 491 -1.61 -4.15 -20.98
CA SER A 491 -1.07 -2.99 -21.71
C SER A 491 -1.37 -1.73 -20.87
N LEU A 492 -0.36 -0.95 -20.46
CA LEU A 492 -0.62 0.34 -19.80
C LEU A 492 -1.45 1.26 -20.70
N VAL A 493 -1.48 1.06 -22.02
CA VAL A 493 -2.35 1.85 -22.91
C VAL A 493 -3.82 1.60 -22.61
N ARG A 494 -4.28 0.42 -22.18
CA ARG A 494 -5.71 0.24 -21.82
C ARG A 494 -6.07 1.00 -20.54
N ASN A 495 -5.13 1.11 -19.60
CA ASN A 495 -5.28 1.95 -18.41
C ASN A 495 -4.99 3.43 -18.68
N MET A 496 -4.21 3.81 -19.70
CA MET A 496 -3.91 5.20 -20.07
C MET A 496 -4.89 5.82 -21.09
N THR A 497 -5.39 5.07 -22.07
CA THR A 497 -6.59 5.46 -22.85
C THR A 497 -7.82 5.40 -21.96
N GLY A 498 -7.84 4.46 -21.01
CA GLY A 498 -8.67 4.49 -19.81
C GLY A 498 -8.44 5.77 -19.00
N PHE A 499 -7.21 6.19 -18.70
CA PHE A 499 -6.85 7.40 -17.93
C PHE A 499 -7.30 8.68 -18.63
N VAL A 500 -7.14 8.75 -19.95
CA VAL A 500 -7.69 9.81 -20.82
C VAL A 500 -9.22 9.79 -20.75
N LYS A 501 -9.88 8.61 -20.67
CA LYS A 501 -11.34 8.46 -20.48
C LYS A 501 -11.84 8.53 -19.02
N VAL A 502 -11.00 8.31 -18.01
CA VAL A 502 -11.32 8.21 -16.57
C VAL A 502 -11.15 9.59 -15.93
N MET A 503 -10.19 10.39 -16.41
CA MET A 503 -10.16 11.84 -16.15
C MET A 503 -11.32 12.59 -16.84
N ILE A 504 -11.98 11.96 -17.83
CA ILE A 504 -13.27 12.42 -18.36
C ILE A 504 -14.44 12.06 -17.41
N LYS A 505 -14.33 11.00 -16.60
CA LYS A 505 -15.39 10.53 -15.68
C LYS A 505 -15.31 11.06 -14.24
N LEU A 506 -14.17 11.58 -13.77
CA LEU A 506 -14.01 12.08 -12.39
C LEU A 506 -14.35 13.58 -12.20
N ARG A 507 -15.38 14.07 -12.90
CA ARG A 507 -16.14 15.26 -12.50
C ARG A 507 -17.62 14.92 -12.46
N LEU A 508 -18.02 14.26 -11.37
CA LEU A 508 -19.33 14.42 -10.76
C LEU A 508 -19.10 14.62 -9.27
#